data_AF-A0A8R2JTS3-F1
#
_entry.id   AF-A0A8R2JTS3-F1
#
_cell.length_a   1.000
_cell.length_b   1.000
_cell.length_c   1.000
_cell.angle_alpha   90.00
_cell.angle_beta   90.00
_cell.angle_gamma   90.00
#
_symmetry.space_group_name_H-M   'P 1'
#
loop_
_entity.id
_entity.type
_entity.pdbx_description
1 polymer ?
#
loop_
_entity_poly.entity_id
_entity_poly.type
_entity_poly.pdbx_seq_one_letter_code
_entity_poly.pdbx_strand_id
1 'polypeptide(L)'
;MLNLKEYGSSSDEEGITKDETPLETPFNNEISVHELSAKFAVNAAPNVLPPAHDTSVQYLDVGTKEISRNMKYEELFTPVAGPENPFLTQQQKAPKNMMTGFVEKAHISDFMFETQRRTFHSFGLLKID
;
A
#
# COMPACT_ATOMS: atom_id res chain seq x y z
N MET A 1 -30.54 9.26 -5.72
CA MET A 1 -31.06 8.81 -4.41
C MET A 1 -31.80 7.51 -4.66
N LEU A 2 -31.33 6.39 -4.09
CA LEU A 2 -31.93 5.07 -4.30
C LEU A 2 -33.20 4.93 -3.44
N ASN A 3 -34.34 4.67 -4.06
CA ASN A 3 -35.61 4.41 -3.38
C ASN A 3 -35.58 3.03 -2.73
N LEU A 4 -35.79 2.99 -1.41
CA LEU A 4 -35.92 1.78 -0.62
C LEU A 4 -37.31 1.17 -0.85
N LYS A 5 -37.37 -0.06 -1.39
CA LYS A 5 -38.62 -0.83 -1.52
C LYS A 5 -38.99 -1.36 -0.13
N GLU A 6 -40.15 -0.96 0.38
CA GLU A 6 -40.76 -1.52 1.58
C GLU A 6 -41.26 -2.94 1.28
N TYR A 7 -40.82 -3.91 2.08
CA TYR A 7 -41.33 -5.28 2.03
C TYR A 7 -42.69 -5.30 2.74
N GLY A 8 -43.75 -5.54 1.96
CA GLY A 8 -45.10 -5.73 2.46
C GLY A 8 -45.19 -6.98 3.32
N SER A 9 -45.54 -6.76 4.60
CA SER A 9 -46.07 -7.77 5.50
C SER A 9 -47.44 -8.21 4.98
N SER A 10 -47.55 -9.42 4.43
CA SER A 10 -48.85 -10.03 4.12
C SER A 10 -48.97 -11.36 4.87
N SER A 11 -49.97 -11.36 5.74
CA SER A 11 -50.55 -12.45 6.49
C SER A 11 -50.85 -13.67 5.61
N ASP A 12 -50.71 -14.85 6.22
CA ASP A 12 -51.09 -16.17 5.69
C ASP A 12 -52.47 -16.16 5.03
N GLU A 13 -52.55 -16.65 3.79
CA GLU A 13 -53.69 -17.39 3.21
C GLU A 13 -53.22 -18.29 2.06
N GLU A 14 -53.82 -19.48 2.02
CA GLU A 14 -53.51 -20.67 1.21
C GLU A 14 -53.66 -20.46 -0.31
N GLY A 15 -52.79 -21.11 -1.10
CA GLY A 15 -52.94 -21.20 -2.56
C GLY A 15 -51.72 -21.78 -3.27
N ILE A 16 -51.63 -23.11 -3.36
CA ILE A 16 -50.64 -23.80 -4.20
C ILE A 16 -51.11 -23.70 -5.65
N THR A 17 -50.48 -22.83 -6.44
CA THR A 17 -50.56 -22.86 -7.91
C THR A 17 -49.23 -23.35 -8.48
N LYS A 18 -49.23 -24.60 -8.95
CA LYS A 18 -48.15 -25.18 -9.74
C LYS A 18 -48.32 -24.71 -11.18
N ASP A 19 -47.53 -23.73 -11.59
CA ASP A 19 -47.44 -23.34 -13.01
C ASP A 19 -46.14 -23.90 -13.60
N GLU A 20 -46.33 -25.03 -14.28
CA GLU A 20 -45.37 -25.73 -15.13
C GLU A 20 -44.94 -24.78 -16.28
N THR A 21 -43.66 -24.43 -16.37
CA THR A 21 -43.09 -23.84 -17.60
C THR A 21 -42.35 -24.95 -18.37
N PRO A 22 -42.73 -25.27 -19.62
CA PRO A 22 -42.10 -26.33 -20.38
C PRO A 22 -40.64 -26.04 -20.74
N LEU A 23 -39.79 -26.95 -20.29
CA LEU A 23 -38.43 -27.33 -20.69
C LEU A 23 -37.99 -26.83 -22.09
N GLU A 24 -36.89 -26.08 -22.13
CA GLU A 24 -36.18 -25.71 -23.36
C GLU A 24 -35.73 -26.94 -24.15
N THR A 25 -35.97 -26.98 -25.46
CA THR A 25 -35.47 -28.05 -26.32
C THR A 25 -33.95 -27.96 -26.43
N PRO A 26 -33.20 -29.05 -26.20
CA PRO A 26 -31.75 -29.01 -26.29
C PRO A 26 -31.31 -28.74 -27.72
N PHE A 27 -30.35 -27.82 -27.86
CA PHE A 27 -29.61 -27.56 -29.09
C PHE A 27 -29.02 -28.86 -29.65
N ASN A 28 -29.72 -29.48 -30.62
CA ASN A 28 -29.15 -30.50 -31.48
C ASN A 28 -28.27 -29.80 -32.52
N ASN A 29 -27.03 -29.52 -32.14
CA ASN A 29 -25.95 -29.34 -33.09
C ASN A 29 -24.75 -30.11 -32.54
N GLU A 30 -24.66 -31.38 -32.94
CA GLU A 30 -23.48 -32.21 -32.76
C GLU A 30 -22.35 -31.66 -33.63
N ILE A 31 -21.81 -30.51 -33.26
CA ILE A 31 -20.56 -30.04 -33.82
C ILE A 31 -19.49 -30.95 -33.23
N SER A 32 -18.97 -31.84 -34.07
CA SER A 32 -17.88 -32.73 -33.71
C SER A 32 -16.74 -31.93 -33.10
N VAL A 33 -16.25 -32.38 -31.94
CA VAL A 33 -15.12 -31.77 -31.21
C VAL A 33 -13.89 -31.63 -32.11
N HIS A 34 -13.76 -32.49 -33.12
CA HIS A 34 -12.71 -32.41 -34.14
C HIS A 34 -12.83 -31.20 -35.06
N GLU A 35 -14.05 -30.78 -35.42
CA GLU A 35 -14.25 -29.57 -36.23
C GLU A 35 -14.00 -28.29 -35.43
N LEU A 36 -14.32 -28.30 -34.14
CA LEU A 36 -13.99 -27.21 -33.21
C LEU A 36 -12.48 -27.09 -33.05
N SER A 37 -11.78 -28.21 -32.85
CA SER A 37 -10.31 -28.22 -32.75
C SER A 37 -9.61 -27.74 -34.03
N ALA A 38 -10.22 -27.94 -35.21
CA ALA A 38 -9.67 -27.47 -36.48
C ALA A 38 -9.92 -25.97 -36.72
N LYS A 39 -11.02 -25.42 -36.17
CA LYS A 39 -11.37 -23.99 -36.30
C LYS A 39 -10.61 -23.10 -35.32
N PHE A 40 -10.19 -23.62 -34.17
CA PHE A 40 -9.45 -22.87 -33.16
C PHE A 40 -7.97 -23.25 -33.17
N ALA A 41 -7.14 -22.37 -33.73
CA ALA A 41 -5.68 -22.51 -33.64
C ALA A 41 -5.23 -22.22 -32.20
N VAL A 42 -4.71 -23.24 -31.52
CA VAL A 42 -4.16 -23.10 -30.16
C VAL A 42 -2.83 -22.37 -30.23
N ASN A 43 -2.81 -21.10 -29.84
CA ASN A 43 -1.58 -20.33 -29.66
C ASN A 43 -0.88 -20.77 -28.38
N ALA A 44 0.04 -21.75 -28.50
CA ALA A 44 0.76 -22.34 -27.37
C ALA A 44 1.68 -21.36 -26.62
N ALA A 45 2.11 -20.28 -27.27
CA ALA A 45 2.95 -19.24 -26.66
C ALA A 45 2.51 -17.85 -27.17
N PRO A 46 1.55 -17.19 -26.49
CA PRO A 46 1.23 -15.80 -26.78
C PRO A 46 2.47 -14.93 -26.53
N ASN A 47 2.58 -13.82 -27.25
CA ASN A 47 3.64 -12.84 -27.03
C ASN A 47 3.42 -12.17 -25.65
N VAL A 48 3.97 -12.77 -24.61
CA VAL A 48 3.96 -12.24 -23.25
C VAL A 48 5.11 -11.23 -23.20
N LEU A 49 4.75 -9.95 -23.09
CA LEU A 49 5.73 -8.93 -22.72
C LEU A 49 6.41 -9.40 -21.43
N PRO A 50 7.75 -9.37 -21.34
CA PRO A 50 8.42 -9.63 -20.07
C PRO A 50 7.77 -8.73 -19.02
N PRO A 51 7.57 -9.20 -17.78
CA PRO A 51 7.02 -8.36 -16.71
C PRO A 51 7.83 -7.08 -16.75
N ALA A 52 7.13 -5.96 -17.02
CA ALA A 52 7.77 -4.69 -17.26
C ALA A 52 8.76 -4.51 -16.13
N HIS A 53 10.06 -4.49 -16.45
CA HIS A 53 11.04 -4.03 -15.49
C HIS A 53 10.86 -2.53 -15.50
N ASP A 54 9.73 -2.10 -14.93
CA ASP A 54 9.49 -0.72 -14.61
C ASP A 54 10.75 -0.34 -13.85
N THR A 55 11.40 0.72 -14.30
CA THR A 55 12.26 1.52 -13.44
C THR A 55 11.35 2.17 -12.41
N SER A 56 10.61 1.34 -11.67
CA SER A 56 9.72 1.73 -10.60
C SER A 56 10.64 2.27 -9.54
N VAL A 57 10.41 3.54 -9.22
CA VAL A 57 11.02 4.19 -8.07
C VAL A 57 10.78 3.25 -6.90
N GLN A 58 11.85 2.70 -6.35
CA GLN A 58 11.74 1.77 -5.23
C GLN A 58 11.47 2.60 -3.99
N TYR A 59 10.23 2.57 -3.52
CA TYR A 59 9.85 3.26 -2.30
C TYR A 59 10.22 2.41 -1.09
N LEU A 60 10.88 3.05 -0.13
CA LEU A 60 11.15 2.47 1.18
C LEU A 60 10.00 2.79 2.13
N ASP A 61 9.67 1.85 3.00
CA ASP A 61 8.75 2.15 4.11
C ASP A 61 9.42 3.10 5.12
N VAL A 62 8.68 4.13 5.52
CA VAL A 62 9.14 5.20 6.43
C VAL A 62 9.52 4.66 7.81
N GLY A 63 8.94 3.52 8.22
CA GLY A 63 9.23 2.89 9.50
C GLY A 63 10.56 2.14 9.56
N THR A 64 11.17 1.86 8.40
CA THR A 64 12.40 1.04 8.35
C THR A 64 13.64 1.86 8.72
N LYS A 65 14.46 1.29 9.61
CA LYS A 65 15.67 1.95 10.15
C LYS A 65 16.98 1.41 9.56
N GLU A 66 16.91 0.29 8.86
CA GLU A 66 18.05 -0.40 8.29
C GLU A 66 17.79 -0.68 6.82
N ILE A 67 18.80 -0.46 5.99
CA ILE A 67 18.71 -0.61 4.55
C ILE A 67 19.85 -1.53 4.11
N SER A 68 19.53 -2.58 3.35
CA SER A 68 20.48 -3.59 2.91
C SER A 68 21.21 -3.25 1.60
N ARG A 69 20.76 -2.20 0.90
CA ARG A 69 21.29 -1.77 -0.39
C ARG A 69 21.53 -0.25 -0.40
N ASN A 70 22.55 0.18 -1.13
CA ASN A 70 22.78 1.60 -1.38
C ASN A 70 21.74 2.15 -2.39
N MET A 71 20.73 2.85 -1.88
CA MET A 71 19.71 3.56 -2.69
C MET A 71 20.21 4.94 -3.12
N LYS A 72 19.52 5.56 -4.09
CA LYS A 72 19.82 6.94 -4.50
C LYS A 72 19.28 7.94 -3.49
N TYR A 73 19.89 9.12 -3.44
CA TYR A 73 19.43 10.23 -2.60
C TYR A 73 17.95 10.58 -2.86
N GLU A 74 17.57 10.67 -4.14
CA GLU A 74 16.20 11.01 -4.57
C GLU A 74 15.15 9.98 -4.15
N GLU A 75 15.56 8.75 -3.85
CA GLU A 75 14.65 7.67 -3.41
C GLU A 75 14.53 7.63 -1.88
N LEU A 76 15.61 7.93 -1.16
CA LEU A 76 15.65 7.89 0.30
C LEU A 76 15.03 9.14 0.95
N PHE A 77 15.28 10.31 0.36
CA PHE A 77 14.89 11.60 0.95
C PHE A 77 13.59 12.17 0.35
N THR A 78 12.76 11.32 -0.26
CA THR A 78 11.43 11.73 -0.69
C THR A 78 10.55 12.10 0.51
N PRO A 79 9.85 13.24 0.50
CA PRO A 79 8.93 13.58 1.56
C PRO A 79 7.71 12.64 1.57
N VAL A 80 7.16 12.40 2.75
CA VAL A 80 5.92 11.62 2.90
C VAL A 80 4.75 12.39 2.30
N ALA A 81 3.99 11.75 1.42
CA ALA A 81 2.83 12.34 0.80
C ALA A 81 1.60 12.34 1.74
N GLY A 82 0.83 13.43 1.72
CA GLY A 82 -0.42 13.57 2.48
C GLY A 82 -0.34 14.58 3.63
N PRO A 83 -1.49 14.96 4.22
CA PRO A 83 -1.54 15.88 5.35
C PRO A 83 -1.04 15.21 6.64
N GLU A 84 -0.43 15.99 7.52
CA GLU A 84 -0.08 15.52 8.85
C GLU A 84 -1.32 15.22 9.70
N ASN A 85 -1.22 14.21 10.56
CA ASN A 85 -2.27 13.90 11.53
C ASN A 85 -2.43 15.06 12.56
N PRO A 86 -3.60 15.73 12.62
CA PRO A 86 -3.82 16.87 13.50
C PRO A 86 -4.04 16.48 14.97
N PHE A 87 -4.32 15.21 15.27
CA PHE A 87 -4.62 14.74 16.62
C PHE A 87 -3.37 14.40 17.45
N LEU A 88 -2.18 14.51 16.85
CA LEU A 88 -0.92 14.24 17.53
C LEU A 88 -0.44 15.47 18.30
N THR A 89 -0.05 15.26 19.56
CA THR A 89 0.63 16.30 20.34
C THR A 89 2.02 16.60 19.77
N GLN A 90 2.60 17.76 20.09
CA GLN A 90 3.95 18.11 19.61
C GLN A 90 5.00 17.04 19.97
N GLN A 91 4.90 16.46 21.17
CA GLN A 91 5.80 15.38 21.62
C GLN A 91 5.56 14.06 20.88
N GLN A 92 4.36 13.82 20.36
CA GLN A 92 4.06 12.64 19.53
C GLN A 92 4.50 12.83 18.08
N LYS A 93 4.48 14.06 17.57
CA LYS A 93 4.98 14.40 16.23
C LYS A 93 6.51 14.32 16.13
N ALA A 94 7.23 14.61 17.21
CA ALA A 94 8.69 14.58 17.21
C ALA A 94 9.22 13.14 17.02
N PRO A 95 10.24 12.93 16.15
CA PRO A 95 10.90 11.64 16.02
C PRO A 95 11.62 11.31 17.33
N LYS A 96 11.30 10.17 17.94
CA LYS A 96 11.82 9.79 19.25
C LYS A 96 12.13 8.30 19.34
N ASN A 97 13.16 7.97 20.11
CA ASN A 97 13.55 6.60 20.47
C ASN A 97 13.25 6.34 21.96
N MET A 98 13.24 7.38 22.78
CA MET A 98 12.85 7.36 24.19
C MET A 98 11.71 8.36 24.44
N MET A 99 11.08 8.30 25.62
CA MET A 99 9.92 9.15 25.93
C MET A 99 10.21 10.65 25.79
N THR A 100 11.44 11.06 26.10
CA THR A 100 11.87 12.47 26.11
C THR A 100 12.48 12.94 24.79
N GLY A 101 12.84 12.05 23.86
CA GLY A 101 13.48 12.44 22.60
C GLY A 101 14.22 11.32 21.88
N PHE A 102 15.14 11.72 21.00
CA PHE A 102 15.97 10.83 20.20
C PHE A 102 17.40 10.84 20.73
N VAL A 103 17.96 9.65 20.96
CA VAL A 103 19.35 9.50 21.39
C VAL A 103 20.01 8.47 20.50
N GLU A 104 21.12 8.88 19.90
CA GLU A 104 22.00 8.05 19.09
C GLU A 104 23.44 8.21 19.54
N LYS A 105 24.25 7.19 19.27
CA LYS A 105 25.67 7.22 19.61
C LYS A 105 26.42 8.04 18.56
N ALA A 106 26.83 9.24 18.91
CA ALA A 106 27.71 10.06 18.09
C ALA A 106 29.19 9.74 18.37
N HIS A 107 30.00 9.74 17.33
CA HIS A 107 31.46 9.58 17.41
C HIS A 107 32.13 10.94 17.19
N ILE A 108 32.28 11.71 18.26
CA ILE A 108 32.88 13.05 18.25
C ILE A 108 34.25 12.98 18.93
N SER A 109 35.19 13.83 18.51
CA SER A 109 36.49 13.96 19.18
C SER A 109 36.33 14.57 20.57
N ASP A 110 36.90 13.94 21.60
CA ASP A 110 36.84 14.38 23.00
C ASP A 110 37.32 15.83 23.16
N PHE A 111 38.38 16.20 22.44
CA PHE A 111 38.93 17.55 22.48
C PHE A 111 37.93 18.58 21.92
N MET A 112 37.25 18.26 20.81
CA MET A 112 36.25 19.16 20.22
C MET A 112 35.04 19.32 21.12
N PHE A 113 34.55 18.22 21.69
CA PHE A 113 33.42 18.24 22.62
C PHE A 113 33.72 19.07 23.87
N GLU A 114 34.85 18.82 24.52
CA GLU A 114 35.19 19.52 25.77
C GLU A 114 35.53 21.00 25.52
N THR A 115 36.16 21.32 24.38
CA THR A 115 36.36 22.72 23.97
C THR A 115 35.04 23.44 23.82
N GLN A 116 34.10 22.87 23.04
CA GLN A 116 32.78 23.46 22.84
C GLN A 116 32.01 23.61 24.16
N ARG A 117 32.03 22.58 25.02
CA ARG A 117 31.39 22.62 26.34
C ARG A 117 31.94 23.76 27.21
N ARG A 118 33.27 23.94 27.23
CA ARG A 118 33.91 25.03 28.00
C ARG A 118 33.59 26.39 27.43
N THR A 119 33.68 26.55 26.11
CA THR A 119 33.34 27.80 25.41
C THR A 119 31.90 28.21 25.67
N PHE A 120 30.96 27.27 25.66
CA PHE A 120 29.56 27.56 25.99
C PHE A 120 29.42 27.98 27.46
N HIS A 121 30.08 27.29 28.39
CA HIS A 121 30.03 27.66 29.80
C HIS A 121 30.64 29.04 30.09
N SER A 122 31.71 29.42 29.39
CA SER A 122 32.41 30.69 29.62
C SER A 122 31.83 31.87 28.84
N PHE A 123 31.40 31.66 27.59
CA PHE A 123 30.98 32.74 26.68
C PHE A 123 29.52 32.67 26.26
N GLY A 124 28.78 31.60 26.60
CA GLY A 124 27.38 31.42 26.21
C GLY A 124 27.16 31.13 24.72
N LEU A 125 28.23 30.91 23.95
CA LEU A 125 28.20 30.71 22.50
C LEU A 125 28.74 29.32 22.17
N LEU A 126 28.12 28.69 21.17
CA LEU A 126 28.52 27.38 20.66
C LEU A 126 28.28 27.33 19.15
N LYS A 127 29.13 26.60 18.43
CA LYS A 127 28.93 26.32 17.01
C LYS A 127 28.01 25.10 16.90
N ILE A 128 26.87 25.30 16.25
CA ILE A 128 25.92 24.24 15.88
C ILE A 128 26.19 23.97 14.40
N ASP A 129 26.56 22.74 14.07
CA ASP A 129 26.68 22.24 12.70
C ASP A 129 25.42 21.44 12.33
#